data_AF-A0A3C1SPC0-F1
#
_entry.id   AF-A0A3C1SPC0-F1
#
_cell.length_a   1.000
_cell.length_b   1.000
_cell.length_c   1.000
_cell.angle_alpha   90.00
_cell.angle_beta   90.00
_cell.angle_gamma   90.00
#
_symmetry.space_group_name_H-M   'P 1'
#
loop_
_entity.id
_entity.type
_entity.pdbx_description
1 polymer ?
#
loop_
_entity_poly.entity_id
_entity_poly.type
_entity_poly.pdbx_seq_one_letter_code
_entity_poly.pdbx_strand_id
1 'polypeptide(L)'
;MSLKMRLASLSVPSLPIRAAAALMLLAVHSITGNFVMAKQAVNLEQRVEQAFRAARDNEFDRIGQLPALGPRVAPLLAPYLRDEQADIRREAVAVLAALGGESAKPLLVEALGDQDAEIRERAARALYVAYQPSALARDKAVGPALRASVLAGNPSAAGLLLLGYFPDAENERALREVVDQFGGELTKLSDSGPSVMAALPARIALSQLGDREAREALLGVIDGASLAEAEFLLAALRDIDSPTVLHALKKTLDDEREIAGGLPSGAGPRRRLRDAAVDAFARRLKLKVAFKLHDSRRYSDEQIAQVRRLIDASLPR
;
A
#
# COMPACT_ATOMS: atom_id res chain seq x y z
N MET A 1 13.05 34.99 60.36
CA MET A 1 13.61 35.19 58.99
C MET A 1 12.47 35.46 58.04
N SER A 2 12.35 36.70 57.55
CA SER A 2 11.27 37.20 56.68
C SER A 2 11.73 37.12 55.23
N LEU A 3 10.97 36.41 54.37
CA LEU A 3 11.18 36.40 52.92
C LEU A 3 10.22 37.42 52.28
N LYS A 4 10.69 38.67 52.13
CA LYS A 4 9.99 39.70 51.35
C LYS A 4 10.27 39.45 49.86
N MET A 5 9.30 38.89 49.14
CA MET A 5 9.30 38.90 47.68
C MET A 5 8.78 40.26 47.19
N ARG A 6 9.67 41.05 46.60
CA ARG A 6 9.33 42.33 45.94
C ARG A 6 8.55 42.04 44.66
N LEU A 7 7.26 42.36 44.64
CA LEU A 7 6.49 42.49 43.41
C LEU A 7 6.81 43.85 42.80
N ALA A 8 7.62 43.84 41.74
CA ALA A 8 7.82 45.00 40.89
C ALA A 8 6.52 45.28 40.12
N SER A 9 6.08 46.53 40.20
CA SER A 9 4.91 47.10 39.55
C SER A 9 5.04 47.06 38.02
N LEU A 10 4.37 46.11 37.37
CA LEU A 10 4.05 46.18 35.95
C LEU A 10 2.69 46.87 35.79
N SER A 11 2.71 48.10 35.26
CA SER A 11 1.51 48.84 34.87
C SER A 11 0.85 48.14 33.68
N VAL A 12 -0.15 47.30 33.93
CA VAL A 12 -0.99 46.72 32.87
C VAL A 12 -2.00 47.78 32.44
N PRO A 13 -2.04 48.24 31.18
CA PRO A 13 -3.05 49.17 30.71
C PRO A 13 -4.44 48.53 30.86
N SER A 14 -5.41 49.30 31.38
CA SER A 14 -6.78 48.83 31.62
C SER A 14 -7.46 48.45 30.30
N LEU A 15 -7.46 47.15 29.97
CA LEU A 15 -8.28 46.63 28.89
C LEU A 15 -9.76 46.91 29.20
N PRO A 16 -10.55 47.48 28.27
CA PRO A 16 -11.99 47.64 28.47
C PRO A 16 -12.60 46.27 28.79
N ILE A 17 -13.53 46.24 29.77
CA ILE A 17 -14.08 45.01 30.38
C ILE A 17 -14.54 43.96 29.34
N ARG A 18 -15.07 44.43 28.20
CA ARG A 18 -15.48 43.56 27.07
C ARG A 18 -14.33 42.79 26.43
N ALA A 19 -13.14 43.40 26.31
CA ALA A 19 -11.96 42.75 25.75
C ALA A 19 -11.35 41.72 26.72
N ALA A 20 -11.37 42.01 28.02
CA ALA A 20 -10.95 41.06 29.05
C ALA A 20 -11.89 39.83 29.13
N ALA A 21 -13.20 40.05 29.01
CA ALA A 21 -14.19 38.98 28.97
C ALA A 21 -14.04 38.08 27.72
N ALA A 22 -13.74 38.67 26.55
CA ALA A 22 -13.50 37.92 25.32
C ALA A 22 -12.23 37.05 25.39
N LEU A 23 -11.13 37.57 25.95
CA LEU A 23 -9.90 36.80 26.18
C LEU A 23 -10.09 35.67 27.19
N MET A 24 -10.84 35.90 28.27
CA MET A 24 -11.20 34.82 29.20
C MET A 24 -12.08 33.76 28.53
N LEU A 25 -13.05 34.15 27.70
CA LEU A 25 -13.90 33.17 27.01
C LEU A 25 -13.10 32.29 26.02
N LEU A 26 -12.15 32.88 25.29
CA LEU A 26 -11.24 32.17 24.39
C LEU A 26 -10.29 31.24 25.16
N ALA A 27 -9.73 31.72 26.28
CA ALA A 27 -8.88 30.90 27.13
C ALA A 27 -9.66 29.73 27.75
N VAL A 28 -10.87 29.97 28.24
CA VAL A 28 -11.76 28.92 28.78
C VAL A 28 -12.13 27.92 27.68
N HIS A 29 -12.53 28.37 26.48
CA HIS A 29 -12.82 27.47 25.36
C HIS A 29 -11.60 26.64 24.95
N SER A 30 -10.40 27.24 24.95
CA SER A 30 -9.15 26.53 24.67
C SER A 30 -8.80 25.51 25.76
N ILE A 31 -9.03 25.84 27.03
CA ILE A 31 -8.78 24.94 28.17
C ILE A 31 -9.79 23.79 28.17
N THR A 32 -11.08 24.06 27.97
CA THR A 32 -12.11 23.03 27.88
C THR A 32 -11.94 22.14 26.66
N GLY A 33 -11.56 22.72 25.51
CA GLY A 33 -11.22 21.96 24.30
C GLY A 33 -10.02 21.03 24.52
N ASN A 34 -8.96 21.52 25.16
CA ASN A 34 -7.79 20.72 25.51
C ASN A 34 -8.13 19.59 26.50
N PHE A 35 -9.00 19.84 27.48
CA PHE A 35 -9.40 18.83 28.47
C PHE A 35 -10.24 17.70 27.85
N VAL A 36 -11.17 18.04 26.93
CA VAL A 36 -11.97 17.03 26.21
C VAL A 36 -11.10 16.18 25.29
N MET A 37 -10.17 16.80 24.56
CA MET A 37 -9.23 16.08 23.68
C MET A 37 -8.30 15.16 24.48
N ALA A 38 -7.78 15.61 25.63
CA ALA A 38 -6.96 14.78 26.52
C ALA A 38 -7.73 13.57 27.05
N LYS A 39 -8.99 13.73 27.48
CA LYS A 39 -9.83 12.63 27.95
C LYS A 39 -10.13 11.60 26.84
N GLN A 40 -10.36 12.06 25.61
CA GLN A 40 -10.57 11.19 24.46
C GLN A 40 -9.28 10.44 24.06
N ALA A 41 -8.12 11.11 24.13
CA ALA A 41 -6.83 10.48 23.84
C ALA A 41 -6.50 9.36 24.86
N VAL A 42 -6.68 9.62 26.16
CA VAL A 42 -6.51 8.62 27.22
C VAL A 42 -7.46 7.43 27.02
N ASN A 43 -8.70 7.68 26.58
CA ASN A 43 -9.64 6.60 26.27
C ASN A 43 -9.18 5.75 25.07
N LEU A 44 -8.59 6.37 24.04
CA LEU A 44 -8.11 5.64 22.87
C LEU A 44 -6.90 4.76 23.19
N GLU A 45 -5.93 5.28 23.94
CA GLU A 45 -4.75 4.53 24.39
C GLU A 45 -5.16 3.29 25.21
N GLN A 46 -6.05 3.46 26.19
CA GLN A 46 -6.58 2.35 26.98
C GLN A 46 -7.28 1.28 26.12
N ARG A 47 -8.02 1.70 25.08
CA ARG A 47 -8.69 0.76 24.18
C ARG A 47 -7.71 -0.02 23.32
N VAL A 48 -6.66 0.62 22.81
CA VAL A 48 -5.58 -0.06 22.09
C VAL A 48 -4.88 -1.04 23.02
N GLU A 49 -4.53 -0.63 24.24
CA GLU A 49 -3.89 -1.50 25.22
C GLU A 49 -4.72 -2.74 25.55
N GLN A 50 -6.02 -2.54 25.81
CA GLN A 50 -6.96 -3.63 26.09
C GLN A 50 -7.10 -4.58 24.90
N ALA A 51 -7.13 -4.06 23.66
CA ALA A 51 -7.24 -4.88 22.47
C ALA A 51 -6.02 -5.80 22.30
N PHE A 52 -4.80 -5.27 22.46
CA PHE A 52 -3.59 -6.07 22.34
C PHE A 52 -3.32 -6.95 23.56
N ARG A 53 -3.80 -6.57 24.75
CA ARG A 53 -3.81 -7.49 25.90
C ARG A 53 -4.67 -8.71 25.60
N ALA A 54 -5.89 -8.50 25.12
CA ALA A 54 -6.80 -9.59 24.75
C ALA A 54 -6.25 -10.48 23.63
N ALA A 55 -5.57 -9.90 22.64
CA ALA A 55 -4.96 -10.68 21.57
C ALA A 55 -3.86 -11.64 22.05
N ARG A 56 -3.15 -11.31 23.15
CA ARG A 56 -2.21 -12.25 23.78
C ARG A 56 -2.90 -13.45 24.41
N ASP A 57 -4.19 -13.30 24.73
CA ASP A 57 -5.07 -14.37 25.19
C ASP A 57 -5.84 -15.04 24.03
N ASN A 58 -5.43 -14.80 22.77
CA ASN A 58 -6.08 -15.26 21.53
C ASN A 58 -7.48 -14.67 21.28
N GLU A 59 -7.82 -13.53 21.89
CA GLU A 59 -9.07 -12.79 21.64
C GLU A 59 -8.83 -11.62 20.65
N PHE A 60 -9.02 -11.87 19.35
CA PHE A 60 -8.72 -10.89 18.29
C PHE A 60 -9.87 -9.93 17.96
N ASP A 61 -11.08 -10.16 18.48
CA ASP A 61 -12.28 -9.36 18.16
C ASP A 61 -12.09 -7.86 18.43
N ARG A 62 -11.34 -7.51 19.48
CA ARG A 62 -11.06 -6.12 19.85
C ARG A 62 -10.07 -5.46 18.88
N ILE A 63 -9.08 -6.21 18.39
CA ILE A 63 -8.12 -5.71 17.41
C ILE A 63 -8.83 -5.36 16.10
N GLY A 64 -9.75 -6.22 15.64
CA GLY A 64 -10.52 -5.97 14.42
C GLY A 64 -11.37 -4.69 14.44
N GLN A 65 -11.64 -4.13 15.62
CA GLN A 65 -12.40 -2.88 15.79
C GLN A 65 -11.52 -1.63 15.78
N LEU A 66 -10.20 -1.77 15.96
CA LEU A 66 -9.29 -0.62 16.05
C LEU A 66 -9.28 0.27 14.80
N PRO A 67 -9.32 -0.26 13.55
CA PRO A 67 -9.36 0.59 12.36
C PRO A 67 -10.55 1.58 12.35
N ALA A 68 -11.70 1.16 12.88
CA ALA A 68 -12.91 1.98 12.94
C ALA A 68 -12.78 3.19 13.90
N LEU A 69 -11.75 3.21 14.77
CA LEU A 69 -11.48 4.33 15.69
C LEU A 69 -10.70 5.46 15.01
N GLY A 70 -10.25 5.23 13.78
CA GLY A 70 -9.65 6.24 12.92
C GLY A 70 -8.13 6.37 13.07
N PRO A 71 -7.53 7.29 12.30
CA PRO A 71 -6.08 7.35 12.07
C PRO A 71 -5.25 7.65 13.32
N ARG A 72 -5.87 8.17 14.39
CA ARG A 72 -5.21 8.41 15.69
C ARG A 72 -4.74 7.13 16.37
N VAL A 73 -5.21 5.96 15.94
CA VAL A 73 -4.73 4.66 16.42
C VAL A 73 -3.31 4.38 15.95
N ALA A 74 -2.94 4.74 14.72
CA ALA A 74 -1.67 4.37 14.12
C ALA A 74 -0.44 4.63 15.03
N PRO A 75 -0.22 5.84 15.58
CA PRO A 75 0.94 6.08 16.45
C PRO A 75 0.94 5.25 17.73
N LEU A 76 -0.22 4.79 18.20
CA LEU A 76 -0.35 3.95 19.40
C LEU A 76 0.06 2.49 19.14
N LEU A 77 0.28 2.11 17.86
CA LEU A 77 0.67 0.75 17.49
C LEU A 77 2.19 0.51 17.58
N ALA A 78 2.99 1.56 17.74
CA ALA A 78 4.46 1.47 17.74
C ALA A 78 5.05 0.49 18.78
N PRO A 79 4.51 0.36 20.01
CA PRO A 79 5.00 -0.63 20.97
C PRO A 79 4.77 -2.08 20.50
N TYR A 80 3.65 -2.34 19.81
CA TYR A 80 3.25 -3.69 19.41
C TYR A 80 3.99 -4.19 18.16
N LEU A 81 4.60 -3.29 17.39
CA LEU A 81 5.55 -3.65 16.32
C LEU A 81 6.87 -4.22 16.84
N ARG A 82 7.14 -4.09 18.14
CA ARG A 82 8.36 -4.64 18.78
C ARG A 82 8.01 -5.68 19.83
N ASP A 83 6.79 -6.20 19.80
CA ASP A 83 6.35 -7.24 20.75
C ASP A 83 7.13 -8.54 20.54
N GLU A 84 7.42 -9.24 21.62
CA GLU A 84 8.13 -10.51 21.58
C GLU A 84 7.33 -11.57 20.79
N GLN A 85 6.00 -11.52 20.85
CA GLN A 85 5.13 -12.46 20.15
C GLN A 85 4.93 -12.03 18.69
N ALA A 86 5.31 -12.91 17.75
CA ALA A 86 5.15 -12.66 16.32
C ALA A 86 3.68 -12.45 15.92
N ASP A 87 2.73 -13.13 16.58
CA ASP A 87 1.29 -12.93 16.36
C ASP A 87 0.88 -11.47 16.64
N ILE A 88 1.36 -10.89 17.74
CA ILE A 88 1.05 -9.50 18.10
C ILE A 88 1.64 -8.52 17.09
N ARG A 89 2.88 -8.74 16.65
CA ARG A 89 3.50 -7.90 15.61
C ARG A 89 2.74 -8.00 14.28
N ARG A 90 2.31 -9.21 13.89
CA ARG A 90 1.46 -9.44 12.70
C ARG A 90 0.15 -8.68 12.78
N GLU A 91 -0.54 -8.73 13.91
CA GLU A 91 -1.79 -7.99 14.12
C GLU A 91 -1.58 -6.47 14.10
N ALA A 92 -0.49 -5.97 14.70
CA ALA A 92 -0.16 -4.55 14.65
C ALA A 92 0.02 -4.05 13.21
N VAL A 93 0.73 -4.81 12.36
CA VAL A 93 0.87 -4.50 10.93
C VAL A 93 -0.47 -4.60 10.19
N ALA A 94 -1.31 -5.58 10.51
CA ALA A 94 -2.64 -5.72 9.92
C ALA A 94 -3.54 -4.50 10.22
N VAL A 95 -3.53 -4.01 11.47
CA VAL A 95 -4.26 -2.79 11.84
C VAL A 95 -3.69 -1.57 11.12
N LEU A 96 -2.37 -1.43 11.02
CA LEU A 96 -1.74 -0.34 10.25
C LEU A 96 -2.13 -0.38 8.76
N ALA A 97 -2.18 -1.57 8.17
CA ALA A 97 -2.61 -1.76 6.79
C ALA A 97 -4.07 -1.34 6.58
N ALA A 98 -4.95 -1.68 7.52
CA ALA A 98 -6.36 -1.29 7.49
C ALA A 98 -6.58 0.21 7.73
N LEU A 99 -5.75 0.85 8.57
CA LEU A 99 -5.81 2.29 8.84
C LEU A 99 -5.30 3.12 7.66
N GLY A 100 -4.15 2.74 7.10
CA GLY A 100 -3.43 3.53 6.11
C GLY A 100 -3.11 4.96 6.59
N GLY A 101 -2.91 5.86 5.63
CA GLY A 101 -2.65 7.28 5.89
C GLY A 101 -1.24 7.60 6.39
N GLU A 102 -0.92 8.90 6.46
CA GLU A 102 0.46 9.36 6.71
C GLU A 102 1.04 8.92 8.05
N SER A 103 0.21 8.73 9.08
CA SER A 103 0.68 8.27 10.40
C SER A 103 1.02 6.77 10.44
N ALA A 104 0.43 5.94 9.56
CA ALA A 104 0.75 4.52 9.48
C ALA A 104 2.00 4.24 8.64
N LYS A 105 2.28 5.08 7.63
CA LYS A 105 3.41 4.94 6.70
C LYS A 105 4.75 4.67 7.37
N PRO A 106 5.25 5.51 8.32
CA PRO A 106 6.57 5.27 8.93
C PRO A 106 6.63 3.95 9.71
N LEU A 107 5.52 3.54 10.31
CA LEU A 107 5.42 2.29 11.06
C LEU A 107 5.38 1.06 10.14
N LEU A 108 4.74 1.16 8.97
CA LEU A 108 4.80 0.13 7.92
C LEU A 108 6.21 0.04 7.32
N VAL A 109 6.93 1.15 7.18
CA VAL A 109 8.33 1.15 6.72
C VAL A 109 9.24 0.49 7.77
N GLU A 110 9.02 0.73 9.06
CA GLU A 110 9.71 0.01 10.14
C GLU A 110 9.50 -1.50 10.05
N ALA A 111 8.26 -1.94 9.81
CA ALA A 111 7.90 -3.36 9.73
C ALA A 111 8.52 -4.11 8.53
N LEU A 112 9.05 -3.41 7.52
CA LEU A 112 9.86 -4.03 6.47
C LEU A 112 11.17 -4.63 7.01
N GLY A 113 11.62 -4.19 8.18
CA GLY A 113 12.81 -4.72 8.87
C GLY A 113 12.51 -5.82 9.89
N ASP A 114 11.28 -6.34 9.98
CA ASP A 114 10.96 -7.40 10.93
C ASP A 114 11.72 -8.69 10.61
N GLN A 115 12.08 -9.46 11.64
CA GLN A 115 12.73 -10.76 11.51
C GLN A 115 11.82 -11.81 10.83
N ASP A 116 10.51 -11.69 10.99
CA ASP A 116 9.52 -12.58 10.39
C ASP A 116 9.21 -12.17 8.94
N ALA A 117 9.42 -13.09 7.99
CA ALA A 117 9.18 -12.85 6.57
C ALA A 117 7.71 -12.52 6.26
N GLU A 118 6.77 -13.10 7.01
CA GLU A 118 5.34 -12.88 6.83
C GLU A 118 4.93 -11.45 7.24
N ILE A 119 5.62 -10.87 8.23
CA ILE A 119 5.44 -9.47 8.64
C ILE A 119 6.00 -8.54 7.57
N ARG A 120 7.21 -8.82 7.06
CA ARG A 120 7.81 -8.04 5.97
C ARG A 120 6.94 -8.05 4.72
N GLU A 121 6.38 -9.20 4.34
CA GLU A 121 5.45 -9.31 3.20
C GLU A 121 4.19 -8.46 3.42
N ARG A 122 3.55 -8.56 4.59
CA ARG A 122 2.37 -7.75 4.92
C ARG A 122 2.67 -6.26 4.87
N ALA A 123 3.81 -5.83 5.38
CA ALA A 123 4.24 -4.44 5.35
C ALA A 123 4.42 -3.94 3.91
N ALA A 124 5.14 -4.69 3.06
CA ALA A 124 5.32 -4.36 1.65
C ALA A 124 3.99 -4.29 0.89
N ARG A 125 3.08 -5.24 1.14
CA ARG A 125 1.75 -5.28 0.53
C ARG A 125 0.88 -4.10 0.98
N ALA A 126 0.88 -3.79 2.28
CA ALA A 126 0.18 -2.62 2.82
C ALA A 126 0.68 -1.33 2.17
N LEU A 127 2.00 -1.17 2.02
CA LEU A 127 2.60 -0.03 1.33
C LEU A 127 2.15 0.05 -0.14
N TYR A 128 2.12 -1.08 -0.85
CA TYR A 128 1.75 -1.14 -2.26
C TYR A 128 0.27 -0.79 -2.52
N VAL A 129 -0.61 -1.21 -1.61
CA VAL A 129 -2.07 -1.01 -1.73
C VAL A 129 -2.49 0.38 -1.24
N ALA A 130 -1.98 0.82 -0.09
CA ALA A 130 -2.49 2.02 0.58
C ALA A 130 -1.89 3.33 0.06
N TYR A 131 -0.74 3.30 -0.63
CA TYR A 131 -0.02 4.50 -1.02
C TYR A 131 0.24 4.55 -2.53
N GLN A 132 0.20 5.77 -3.06
CA GLN A 132 0.64 6.01 -4.43
C GLN A 132 2.18 5.87 -4.49
N PRO A 133 2.73 5.09 -5.44
CA PRO A 133 4.18 4.88 -5.51
C PRO A 133 4.97 6.19 -5.66
N SER A 134 4.46 7.17 -6.40
CA SER A 134 5.10 8.50 -6.53
C SER A 134 5.11 9.31 -5.24
N ALA A 135 4.20 9.04 -4.30
CA ALA A 135 4.22 9.64 -2.96
C ALA A 135 5.23 8.92 -2.04
N LEU A 136 5.30 7.58 -2.12
CA LEU A 136 6.32 6.79 -1.42
C LEU A 136 7.74 7.17 -1.85
N ALA A 137 7.96 7.35 -3.16
CA ALA A 137 9.26 7.70 -3.74
C ALA A 137 9.85 9.03 -3.22
N ARG A 138 9.04 9.89 -2.62
CA ARG A 138 9.51 11.15 -1.99
C ARG A 138 10.19 10.91 -0.65
N ASP A 139 9.86 9.79 0.01
CA ASP A 139 10.48 9.37 1.25
C ASP A 139 11.69 8.50 0.95
N LYS A 140 12.88 9.08 1.12
CA LYS A 140 14.16 8.44 0.78
C LYS A 140 14.46 7.21 1.65
N ALA A 141 13.76 7.01 2.77
CA ALA A 141 13.95 5.84 3.61
C ALA A 141 13.27 4.58 3.05
N VAL A 142 12.22 4.74 2.23
CA VAL A 142 11.39 3.62 1.77
C VAL A 142 12.16 2.69 0.83
N GLY A 143 12.90 3.23 -0.15
CA GLY A 143 13.69 2.43 -1.10
C GLY A 143 14.70 1.51 -0.40
N PRO A 144 15.60 2.04 0.45
CA PRO A 144 16.53 1.23 1.23
C PRO A 144 15.85 0.21 2.14
N ALA A 145 14.72 0.55 2.78
CA ALA A 145 13.97 -0.38 3.63
C ALA A 145 13.36 -1.54 2.83
N LEU A 146 12.77 -1.25 1.66
CA LEU A 146 12.26 -2.28 0.75
C LEU A 146 13.39 -3.18 0.25
N ARG A 147 14.52 -2.60 -0.15
CA ARG A 147 15.70 -3.34 -0.60
C ARG A 147 16.23 -4.26 0.49
N ALA A 148 16.39 -3.76 1.72
CA ALA A 148 16.83 -4.56 2.85
C ALA A 148 15.87 -5.72 3.14
N SER A 149 14.55 -5.47 3.10
CA SER A 149 13.52 -6.51 3.22
C SER A 149 13.69 -7.60 2.15
N VAL A 150 13.83 -7.21 0.89
CA VAL A 150 13.98 -8.13 -0.25
C VAL A 150 15.24 -8.99 -0.11
N LEU A 151 16.39 -8.37 0.18
CA LEU A 151 17.66 -9.06 0.36
C LEU A 151 17.69 -9.94 1.62
N ALA A 152 16.84 -9.67 2.61
CA ALA A 152 16.60 -10.55 3.75
C ALA A 152 15.68 -11.75 3.41
N GLY A 153 15.51 -12.09 2.14
CA GLY A 153 14.69 -13.23 1.70
C GLY A 153 13.19 -12.98 1.73
N ASN A 154 12.74 -11.75 1.44
CA ASN A 154 11.32 -11.45 1.21
C ASN A 154 11.08 -10.94 -0.23
N PRO A 155 11.08 -11.82 -1.24
CA PRO A 155 10.79 -11.46 -2.62
C PRO A 155 9.27 -11.30 -2.88
N SER A 156 8.58 -10.56 -2.00
CA SER A 156 7.17 -10.23 -2.19
C SER A 156 6.97 -9.42 -3.47
N ALA A 157 5.96 -9.77 -4.28
CA ALA A 157 5.65 -9.07 -5.52
C ALA A 157 5.44 -7.57 -5.28
N ALA A 158 4.74 -7.22 -4.19
CA ALA A 158 4.53 -5.84 -3.77
C ALA A 158 5.84 -5.08 -3.52
N GLY A 159 6.78 -5.68 -2.78
CA GLY A 159 8.07 -5.06 -2.48
C GLY A 159 8.93 -4.89 -3.73
N LEU A 160 8.99 -5.92 -4.58
CA LEU A 160 9.73 -5.90 -5.85
C LEU A 160 9.20 -4.83 -6.79
N LEU A 161 7.87 -4.75 -6.99
CA LEU A 161 7.25 -3.73 -7.83
C LEU A 161 7.47 -2.32 -7.29
N LEU A 162 7.40 -2.12 -5.97
CA LEU A 162 7.66 -0.81 -5.36
C LEU A 162 9.10 -0.34 -5.58
N LEU A 163 10.10 -1.24 -5.58
CA LEU A 163 11.49 -0.88 -5.84
C LEU A 163 11.69 -0.22 -7.22
N GLY A 164 10.85 -0.55 -8.21
CA GLY A 164 10.86 0.08 -9.54
C GLY A 164 10.60 1.60 -9.53
N TYR A 165 10.12 2.16 -8.42
CA TYR A 165 9.88 3.60 -8.25
C TYR A 165 11.02 4.34 -7.54
N PHE A 166 12.08 3.63 -7.15
CA PHE A 166 13.24 4.19 -6.45
C PHE A 166 14.51 4.01 -7.32
N PRO A 167 14.76 4.91 -8.29
CA PRO A 167 15.91 4.82 -9.19
C PRO A 167 17.21 4.99 -8.40
N ASP A 168 17.86 3.87 -8.16
CA ASP A 168 19.09 3.74 -7.39
C ASP A 168 19.85 2.49 -7.83
N ALA A 169 21.16 2.60 -7.96
CA ALA A 169 22.00 1.54 -8.48
C ALA A 169 22.05 0.30 -7.55
N GLU A 170 21.84 0.48 -6.25
CA GLU A 170 21.77 -0.65 -5.32
C GLU A 170 20.41 -1.36 -5.40
N ASN A 171 19.32 -0.63 -5.65
CA ASN A 171 18.01 -1.23 -5.91
C ASN A 171 18.01 -2.04 -7.21
N GLU A 172 18.60 -1.51 -8.28
CA GLU A 172 18.75 -2.27 -9.53
C GLU A 172 19.56 -3.55 -9.33
N ARG A 173 20.68 -3.48 -8.59
CA ARG A 173 21.49 -4.67 -8.26
C ARG A 173 20.69 -5.70 -7.48
N ALA A 174 19.95 -5.27 -6.46
CA ALA A 174 19.12 -6.15 -5.66
C ALA A 174 18.03 -6.83 -6.50
N LEU A 175 17.41 -6.11 -7.44
CA LEU A 175 16.43 -6.70 -8.35
C LEU A 175 17.05 -7.72 -9.31
N ARG A 176 18.25 -7.45 -9.85
CA ARG A 176 18.99 -8.43 -10.67
C ARG A 176 19.37 -9.66 -9.86
N GLU A 177 19.83 -9.48 -8.63
CA GLU A 177 20.12 -10.57 -7.70
C GLU A 177 18.87 -11.42 -7.41
N VAL A 178 17.69 -10.81 -7.27
CA VAL A 178 16.43 -11.57 -7.16
C VAL A 178 16.16 -12.38 -8.42
N VAL A 179 16.34 -11.82 -9.62
CA VAL A 179 16.15 -12.57 -10.87
C VAL A 179 17.11 -13.78 -10.94
N ASP A 180 18.36 -13.59 -10.54
CA ASP A 180 19.42 -14.59 -10.67
C ASP A 180 19.36 -15.69 -9.59
N GLN A 181 19.11 -15.32 -8.33
CA GLN A 181 19.20 -16.23 -7.19
C GLN A 181 17.84 -16.70 -6.67
N PHE A 182 16.86 -15.80 -6.63
CA PHE A 182 15.54 -16.03 -6.01
C PHE A 182 14.41 -16.10 -7.06
N GLY A 183 14.75 -16.09 -8.34
CA GLY A 183 13.79 -15.91 -9.42
C GLY A 183 12.74 -17.01 -9.50
N GLY A 184 13.08 -18.21 -9.04
CA GLY A 184 12.19 -19.38 -9.01
C GLY A 184 11.22 -19.43 -7.82
N GLU A 185 11.34 -18.54 -6.83
CA GLU A 185 10.42 -18.50 -5.70
C GLU A 185 9.03 -18.01 -6.12
N LEU A 186 7.98 -18.59 -5.53
CA LEU A 186 6.61 -18.19 -5.81
C LEU A 186 6.21 -17.00 -4.95
N THR A 187 5.54 -16.04 -5.58
CA THR A 187 5.07 -14.82 -4.94
C THR A 187 3.69 -14.44 -5.46
N LYS A 188 2.95 -13.64 -4.68
CA LYS A 188 1.62 -13.14 -5.02
C LYS A 188 1.55 -11.64 -4.76
N LEU A 189 0.77 -10.93 -5.57
CA LEU A 189 0.51 -9.50 -5.34
C LEU A 189 -0.63 -9.27 -4.33
N SER A 190 -1.57 -10.22 -4.24
CA SER A 190 -2.71 -10.20 -3.32
C SER A 190 -3.06 -11.62 -2.88
N ASP A 191 -3.75 -11.76 -1.75
CA ASP A 191 -4.08 -13.07 -1.16
C ASP A 191 -4.86 -13.99 -2.15
N SER A 192 -5.75 -13.40 -2.95
CA SER A 192 -6.57 -14.07 -3.96
C SER A 192 -6.00 -14.00 -5.38
N GLY A 193 -4.80 -13.45 -5.56
CA GLY A 193 -4.16 -13.28 -6.86
C GLY A 193 -3.40 -14.53 -7.35
N PRO A 194 -2.98 -14.55 -8.62
CA PRO A 194 -2.17 -15.64 -9.17
C PRO A 194 -0.79 -15.69 -8.49
N SER A 195 -0.31 -16.92 -8.25
CA SER A 195 1.09 -17.15 -7.89
C SER A 195 1.95 -17.10 -9.14
N VAL A 196 3.03 -16.33 -9.10
CA VAL A 196 4.03 -16.25 -10.18
C VAL A 196 5.43 -16.34 -9.60
N MET A 197 6.40 -16.62 -10.45
CA MET A 197 7.82 -16.56 -10.10
C MET A 197 8.23 -15.12 -9.76
N ALA A 198 9.03 -14.93 -8.70
CA ALA A 198 9.55 -13.64 -8.26
C ALA A 198 10.35 -12.89 -9.34
N ALA A 199 10.94 -13.62 -10.29
CA ALA A 199 11.58 -13.03 -11.45
C ALA A 199 10.65 -12.12 -12.28
N LEU A 200 9.34 -12.41 -12.33
CA LEU A 200 8.39 -11.62 -13.11
C LEU A 200 8.22 -10.19 -12.57
N PRO A 201 7.80 -9.95 -11.31
CA PRO A 201 7.74 -8.60 -10.75
C PRO A 201 9.12 -7.91 -10.70
N ALA A 202 10.20 -8.65 -10.47
CA ALA A 202 11.55 -8.08 -10.50
C ALA A 202 11.90 -7.52 -11.89
N ARG A 203 11.56 -8.25 -12.97
CA ARG A 203 11.74 -7.77 -14.35
C ARG A 203 10.85 -6.57 -14.68
N ILE A 204 9.61 -6.53 -14.16
CA ILE A 204 8.74 -5.34 -14.29
C ILE A 204 9.43 -4.12 -13.69
N ALA A 205 9.91 -4.24 -12.44
CA ALA A 205 10.61 -3.16 -11.75
C ALA A 205 11.90 -2.75 -12.47
N LEU A 206 12.71 -3.70 -12.94
CA LEU A 206 13.92 -3.40 -13.73
C LEU A 206 13.59 -2.69 -15.04
N SER A 207 12.57 -3.13 -15.78
CA SER A 207 12.13 -2.46 -17.01
C SER A 207 11.72 -1.01 -16.73
N GLN A 208 11.05 -0.76 -15.61
CA GLN A 208 10.65 0.57 -15.16
C GLN A 208 11.85 1.45 -14.81
N LEU A 209 12.93 0.86 -14.29
CA LEU A 209 14.21 1.54 -14.06
C LEU A 209 15.04 1.73 -15.34
N GLY A 210 14.53 1.30 -16.50
CA GLY A 210 15.18 1.49 -17.80
C GLY A 210 16.02 0.31 -18.27
N ASP A 211 15.98 -0.83 -17.56
CA ASP A 211 16.69 -2.04 -17.96
C ASP A 211 16.09 -2.63 -19.25
N ARG A 212 16.89 -2.62 -20.31
CA ARG A 212 16.48 -3.09 -21.64
C ARG A 212 16.36 -4.61 -21.70
N GLU A 213 17.25 -5.35 -21.04
CA GLU A 213 17.23 -6.81 -21.04
C GLU A 213 15.99 -7.33 -20.31
N ALA A 214 15.67 -6.73 -19.15
CA ALA A 214 14.45 -7.05 -18.43
C ALA A 214 13.20 -6.78 -19.29
N ARG A 215 13.19 -5.68 -20.05
CA ARG A 215 12.10 -5.35 -20.97
C ARG A 215 11.96 -6.37 -22.12
N GLU A 216 13.06 -6.77 -22.74
CA GLU A 216 13.06 -7.79 -23.79
C GLU A 216 12.58 -9.15 -23.23
N ALA A 217 13.02 -9.51 -22.02
CA ALA A 217 12.53 -10.70 -21.33
C ALA A 217 11.03 -10.65 -21.03
N LEU A 218 10.49 -9.49 -20.61
CA LEU A 218 9.05 -9.31 -20.41
C LEU A 218 8.24 -9.52 -21.69
N LEU A 219 8.73 -9.03 -22.84
CA LEU A 219 8.06 -9.25 -24.12
C LEU A 219 8.02 -10.75 -24.46
N GLY A 220 9.12 -11.47 -24.24
CA GLY A 220 9.16 -12.93 -24.40
C GLY A 220 8.18 -13.66 -23.47
N VAL A 221 8.06 -13.23 -22.21
CA VAL A 221 7.06 -13.77 -21.26
C VAL A 221 5.65 -13.52 -21.80
N ILE A 222 5.36 -12.31 -22.28
CA ILE A 222 4.02 -11.98 -22.81
C ILE A 222 3.67 -12.89 -23.98
N ASP A 223 4.61 -13.18 -24.89
CA ASP A 223 4.37 -14.02 -26.07
C ASP A 223 3.86 -15.43 -25.72
N GLY A 224 4.42 -16.04 -24.67
CA GLY A 224 4.05 -17.38 -24.20
C GLY A 224 3.31 -17.45 -22.87
N ALA A 225 2.76 -16.34 -22.37
CA ALA A 225 2.31 -16.22 -20.98
C ALA A 225 1.28 -17.31 -20.59
N SER A 226 1.57 -17.99 -19.48
CA SER A 226 0.57 -18.77 -18.77
C SER A 226 -0.57 -17.87 -18.30
N LEU A 227 -1.71 -18.47 -17.95
CA LEU A 227 -2.86 -17.71 -17.48
C LEU A 227 -2.53 -16.91 -16.20
N ALA A 228 -1.76 -17.49 -15.28
CA ALA A 228 -1.33 -16.86 -14.05
C ALA A 228 -0.42 -15.64 -14.30
N GLU A 229 0.54 -15.76 -15.21
CA GLU A 229 1.44 -14.66 -15.58
C GLU A 229 0.69 -13.53 -16.27
N ALA A 230 -0.23 -13.86 -17.19
CA ALA A 230 -1.01 -12.85 -17.89
C ALA A 230 -1.96 -12.11 -16.94
N GLU A 231 -2.62 -12.82 -16.00
CA GLU A 231 -3.44 -12.21 -14.95
C GLU A 231 -2.59 -11.33 -14.02
N PHE A 232 -1.39 -11.79 -13.65
CA PHE A 232 -0.46 -11.02 -12.83
C PHE A 232 0.01 -9.74 -13.52
N LEU A 233 0.37 -9.81 -14.81
CA LEU A 233 0.79 -8.66 -15.61
C LEU A 233 -0.32 -7.60 -15.71
N LEU A 234 -1.58 -8.02 -15.80
CA LEU A 234 -2.73 -7.11 -15.76
C LEU A 234 -2.92 -6.50 -14.36
N ALA A 235 -2.70 -7.25 -13.30
CA ALA A 235 -2.77 -6.74 -11.93
C ALA A 235 -1.65 -5.73 -11.63
N ALA A 236 -0.45 -5.97 -12.17
CA ALA A 236 0.72 -5.09 -12.06
C ALA A 236 0.80 -4.00 -13.14
N LEU A 237 -0.25 -3.81 -13.96
CA LEU A 237 -0.24 -2.88 -15.10
C LEU A 237 0.05 -1.42 -14.69
N ARG A 238 -0.25 -1.07 -13.44
CA ARG A 238 0.13 0.22 -12.83
C ARG A 238 1.65 0.46 -12.88
N ASP A 239 2.43 -0.59 -12.66
CA ASP A 239 3.87 -0.57 -12.50
C ASP A 239 4.61 -0.84 -13.83
N ILE A 240 3.87 -0.94 -14.94
CA ILE A 240 4.43 -1.06 -16.29
C ILE A 240 4.38 0.33 -16.96
N ASP A 241 5.54 0.85 -17.30
CA ASP A 241 5.74 2.18 -17.89
C ASP A 241 6.02 2.15 -19.39
N SER A 242 6.70 1.10 -19.86
CA SER A 242 7.13 0.93 -21.24
C SER A 242 5.95 0.84 -22.22
N PRO A 243 5.81 1.78 -23.17
CA PRO A 243 4.76 1.73 -24.19
C PRO A 243 4.77 0.44 -25.00
N THR A 244 5.95 -0.11 -25.31
CA THR A 244 6.09 -1.37 -26.06
C THR A 244 5.50 -2.55 -25.30
N VAL A 245 5.77 -2.64 -23.98
CA VAL A 245 5.22 -3.72 -23.13
C VAL A 245 3.71 -3.55 -22.98
N LEU A 246 3.22 -2.32 -22.81
CA LEU A 246 1.79 -2.02 -22.76
C LEU A 246 1.07 -2.39 -24.06
N HIS A 247 1.67 -2.12 -25.22
CA HIS A 247 1.15 -2.54 -26.52
C HIS A 247 1.11 -4.06 -26.67
N ALA A 248 2.16 -4.77 -26.25
CA ALA A 248 2.19 -6.22 -26.29
C ALA A 248 1.08 -6.84 -25.42
N LEU A 249 0.85 -6.28 -24.23
CA LEU A 249 -0.20 -6.73 -23.32
C LEU A 249 -1.63 -6.54 -23.87
N LYS A 250 -1.84 -5.71 -24.90
CA LYS A 250 -3.17 -5.57 -25.54
C LYS A 250 -3.70 -6.90 -26.08
N LYS A 251 -2.84 -7.87 -26.40
CA LYS A 251 -3.28 -9.20 -26.86
C LYS A 251 -4.11 -9.95 -25.82
N THR A 252 -4.00 -9.59 -24.53
CA THR A 252 -4.85 -10.14 -23.47
C THR A 252 -6.34 -9.82 -23.68
N LEU A 253 -6.68 -8.79 -24.46
CA LEU A 253 -8.06 -8.50 -24.87
C LEU A 253 -8.64 -9.55 -25.83
N ASP A 254 -7.82 -10.43 -26.39
CA ASP A 254 -8.23 -11.54 -27.24
C ASP A 254 -8.25 -12.88 -26.48
N ASP A 255 -7.88 -12.88 -25.19
CA ASP A 255 -7.75 -14.10 -24.39
C ASP A 255 -9.08 -14.47 -23.69
N GLU A 256 -9.69 -15.55 -24.17
CA GLU A 256 -10.98 -16.04 -23.67
C GLU A 256 -10.87 -17.00 -22.48
N ARG A 257 -9.66 -17.34 -22.03
CA ARG A 257 -9.46 -18.25 -20.89
C ARG A 257 -10.10 -17.67 -19.63
N GLU A 258 -10.72 -18.55 -18.84
CA GLU A 258 -11.41 -18.17 -17.60
C GLU A 258 -10.44 -18.03 -16.43
N ILE A 259 -10.56 -16.94 -15.68
CA ILE A 259 -9.82 -16.65 -14.45
C ILE A 259 -10.75 -16.67 -13.25
N ALA A 260 -10.17 -16.93 -12.06
CA ALA A 260 -10.92 -16.88 -10.81
C ALA A 260 -11.39 -15.46 -10.47
N GLY A 261 -10.66 -14.42 -10.91
CA GLY A 261 -11.04 -13.02 -10.70
C GLY A 261 -11.14 -12.65 -9.22
N GLY A 262 -10.34 -13.29 -8.36
CA GLY A 262 -10.36 -13.10 -6.91
C GLY A 262 -11.51 -13.80 -6.18
N LEU A 263 -12.33 -14.62 -6.85
CA LEU A 263 -13.39 -15.38 -6.21
C LEU A 263 -12.88 -16.70 -5.58
N PRO A 264 -13.49 -17.18 -4.47
CA PRO A 264 -13.21 -18.49 -3.91
C PRO A 264 -13.46 -19.62 -4.91
N SER A 265 -12.72 -20.72 -4.79
CA SER A 265 -12.90 -21.91 -5.62
C SER A 265 -14.36 -22.39 -5.59
N GLY A 266 -14.97 -22.56 -6.77
CA GLY A 266 -16.34 -23.06 -6.91
C GLY A 266 -17.44 -21.98 -7.06
N ALA A 267 -17.13 -20.69 -6.88
CA ALA A 267 -18.05 -19.60 -7.17
C ALA A 267 -18.07 -19.29 -8.69
N GLY A 268 -19.27 -19.17 -9.28
CA GLY A 268 -19.47 -18.76 -10.67
C GLY A 268 -20.14 -17.38 -10.78
N PRO A 269 -20.14 -16.75 -11.98
CA PRO A 269 -19.41 -17.13 -13.20
C PRO A 269 -17.95 -16.65 -13.19
N ARG A 270 -17.06 -17.45 -13.78
CA ARG A 270 -15.64 -17.11 -13.93
C ARG A 270 -15.47 -16.01 -14.98
N ARG A 271 -14.79 -14.92 -14.64
CA ARG A 271 -14.46 -13.83 -15.57
C ARG A 271 -13.45 -14.33 -16.60
N ARG A 272 -13.40 -13.79 -17.82
CA ARG A 272 -12.34 -14.14 -18.78
C ARG A 272 -11.17 -13.18 -18.64
N LEU A 273 -9.98 -13.60 -19.05
CA LEU A 273 -8.80 -12.73 -18.99
C LEU A 273 -8.99 -11.43 -19.78
N ARG A 274 -9.62 -11.48 -20.97
CA ARG A 274 -9.95 -10.27 -21.74
C ARG A 274 -10.87 -9.29 -21.01
N ASP A 275 -11.73 -9.78 -20.14
CA ASP A 275 -12.59 -8.92 -19.33
C ASP A 275 -11.77 -8.25 -18.21
N ALA A 276 -10.78 -8.95 -17.65
CA ALA A 276 -9.80 -8.36 -16.75
C ALA A 276 -8.92 -7.31 -17.43
N ALA A 277 -8.53 -7.56 -18.68
CA ALA A 277 -7.75 -6.62 -19.47
C ALA A 277 -8.51 -5.31 -19.68
N VAL A 278 -9.81 -5.36 -19.97
CA VAL A 278 -10.68 -4.18 -20.10
C VAL A 278 -10.58 -3.30 -18.85
N ASP A 279 -10.81 -3.87 -17.67
CA ASP A 279 -10.80 -3.10 -16.42
C ASP A 279 -9.40 -2.62 -16.04
N ALA A 280 -8.37 -3.43 -16.27
CA ALA A 280 -6.99 -3.07 -15.99
C ALA A 280 -6.53 -1.88 -16.86
N PHE A 281 -6.70 -1.96 -18.18
CA PHE A 281 -6.32 -0.87 -19.10
C PHE A 281 -7.16 0.38 -18.88
N ALA A 282 -8.47 0.24 -18.66
CA ALA A 282 -9.33 1.39 -18.41
C ALA A 282 -8.93 2.14 -17.13
N ARG A 283 -8.61 1.43 -16.04
CA ARG A 283 -8.08 2.03 -14.80
C ARG A 283 -6.71 2.66 -15.03
N ARG A 284 -5.77 1.92 -15.65
CA ARG A 284 -4.39 2.35 -15.85
C ARG A 284 -4.28 3.63 -16.69
N LEU A 285 -5.02 3.69 -17.79
CA LEU A 285 -4.97 4.78 -18.75
C LEU A 285 -6.08 5.81 -18.53
N LYS A 286 -6.90 5.64 -17.48
CA LYS A 286 -8.04 6.52 -17.15
C LYS A 286 -8.98 6.72 -18.34
N LEU A 287 -9.29 5.62 -19.04
CA LEU A 287 -10.07 5.64 -20.28
C LEU A 287 -11.53 6.03 -20.00
N LYS A 288 -12.09 6.90 -20.84
CA LYS A 288 -13.51 7.27 -20.81
C LYS A 288 -14.32 6.27 -21.63
N VAL A 289 -14.79 5.20 -20.98
CA VAL A 289 -15.65 4.18 -21.60
C VAL A 289 -17.13 4.53 -21.46
N ALA A 290 -17.96 4.07 -22.42
CA ALA A 290 -19.40 4.34 -22.44
C ALA A 290 -20.23 3.35 -21.59
N PHE A 291 -19.58 2.51 -20.79
CA PHE A 291 -20.20 1.45 -20.01
C PHE A 291 -19.59 1.39 -18.60
N LYS A 292 -20.32 0.77 -17.67
CA LYS A 292 -19.84 0.56 -16.30
C LYS A 292 -18.80 -0.56 -16.24
N LEU A 293 -17.65 -0.23 -15.69
CA LEU A 293 -16.60 -1.18 -15.32
C LEU A 293 -16.99 -1.93 -14.04
N HIS A 294 -16.69 -3.23 -13.97
CA HIS A 294 -16.91 -4.04 -12.77
C HIS A 294 -16.06 -5.31 -12.80
N ASP A 295 -15.38 -5.63 -11.69
CA ASP A 295 -14.38 -6.70 -11.61
C ASP A 295 -14.93 -8.13 -11.78
N SER A 296 -16.25 -8.31 -11.87
CA SER A 296 -16.91 -9.60 -12.16
C SER A 296 -17.69 -9.63 -13.47
N ARG A 297 -17.63 -8.56 -14.27
CA ARG A 297 -18.43 -8.42 -15.50
C ARG A 297 -17.72 -9.07 -16.69
N ARG A 298 -18.52 -9.66 -17.58
CA ARG A 298 -18.11 -10.00 -18.95
C ARG A 298 -18.52 -8.88 -19.91
N TYR A 299 -17.63 -8.52 -20.82
CA TYR A 299 -17.85 -7.47 -21.81
C TYR A 299 -18.15 -8.06 -23.19
N SER A 300 -18.94 -7.31 -23.98
CA SER A 300 -19.22 -7.64 -25.38
C SER A 300 -18.02 -7.32 -26.27
N ASP A 301 -17.99 -7.88 -27.47
CA ASP A 301 -16.90 -7.65 -28.41
C ASP A 301 -16.84 -6.19 -28.86
N GLU A 302 -17.97 -5.49 -28.95
CA GLU A 302 -18.02 -4.05 -29.25
C GLU A 302 -17.39 -3.22 -28.13
N GLN A 303 -17.63 -3.60 -26.86
CA GLN A 303 -17.05 -2.93 -25.70
C GLN A 303 -15.52 -3.14 -25.65
N ILE A 304 -15.07 -4.37 -25.90
CA ILE A 304 -13.65 -4.71 -25.97
C ILE A 304 -12.97 -3.96 -27.13
N ALA A 305 -13.61 -3.90 -28.30
CA ALA A 305 -13.12 -3.15 -29.45
C ALA A 305 -13.06 -1.63 -29.18
N GLN A 306 -14.02 -1.08 -28.42
CA GLN A 306 -13.97 0.32 -27.96
C GLN A 306 -12.73 0.55 -27.09
N VAL A 307 -12.47 -0.31 -26.11
CA VAL A 307 -11.30 -0.21 -25.22
C VAL A 307 -10.00 -0.31 -26.02
N ARG A 308 -9.91 -1.24 -26.96
CA ARG A 308 -8.74 -1.39 -27.84
C ARG A 308 -8.40 -0.09 -28.57
N ARG A 309 -9.39 0.55 -29.20
CA ARG A 309 -9.21 1.84 -29.87
C ARG A 309 -8.76 2.95 -28.92
N LEU A 310 -9.31 2.99 -27.71
CA LEU A 310 -8.94 3.97 -26.69
C LEU A 310 -7.50 3.76 -26.18
N ILE A 311 -7.04 2.51 -26.05
CA ILE A 311 -5.65 2.20 -25.73
C ILE A 311 -4.72 2.73 -26.84
N ASP A 312 -5.04 2.43 -28.10
CA ASP A 312 -4.26 2.89 -29.26
C ASP A 312 -4.14 4.42 -29.35
N ALA A 313 -5.18 5.13 -28.94
CA ALA A 313 -5.17 6.59 -28.87
C ALA A 313 -4.41 7.15 -27.67
N SER A 314 -4.19 6.34 -26.61
CA SER A 314 -3.62 6.80 -25.33
C SER A 314 -2.14 6.46 -25.17
N LEU A 315 -1.66 5.40 -25.83
CA LEU A 315 -0.26 4.97 -25.75
C LEU A 315 0.57 5.61 -26.87
N PRO A 316 1.81 6.07 -26.58
CA PRO A 316 2.77 6.41 -27.61
C PRO A 316 2.99 5.24 -28.58
N ARG A 317 3.21 5.55 -29.86
CA ARG A 317 3.58 4.55 -30.87
C ARG A 317 5.01 4.07 -30.69
#